data_AF-A0A2N3LWQ2-F1
#
_entry.id   AF-A0A2N3LWQ2-F1
#
_cell.length_a   1.000
_cell.length_b   1.000
_cell.length_c   1.000
_cell.angle_alpha   90.00
_cell.angle_beta   90.00
_cell.angle_gamma   90.00
#
_symmetry.space_group_name_H-M   'P 1'
#
loop_
_entity.id
_entity.type
_entity.pdbx_description
1 polymer ?
#
loop_
_entity_poly.entity_id
_entity_poly.type
_entity_poly.pdbx_seq_one_letter_code
_entity_poly.pdbx_strand_id
1 'polypeptide(L)'
;MILVVQIRRKSPDLQDEGEAAPASAQSPEPATAVTYEGMIMSAVTALIAGVMAVYTTGPTGFYRMCLDNPSDCRRVAQTRVVPVEEVREINSSVNAAIRPVAEFPGKDEWRVEPRAGDCEDYAITKRHRLIARGIGSANARLATGEFRGDEHAVLVLTLSGRAYVLDNLTNALLPADRSAVRIKTIQSAYDPRMWLKAK
;
A
#
# COMPACT_ATOMS: atom_id res chain seq x y z
N MET A 1 16.54 58.51 4.94
CA MET A 1 17.43 59.34 5.79
C MET A 1 18.75 58.61 5.86
N ILE A 2 19.85 59.25 5.42
CA ILE A 2 21.25 58.79 5.50
C ILE A 2 21.58 57.64 4.51
N LEU A 3 22.61 57.68 3.65
CA LEU A 3 23.52 58.72 3.20
C LEU A 3 24.12 58.21 1.86
N VAL A 4 24.15 59.09 0.86
CA VAL A 4 25.29 59.43 -0.01
C VAL A 4 26.44 58.40 -0.09
N VAL A 5 26.88 58.04 -1.28
CA VAL A 5 28.18 58.49 -1.85
C VAL A 5 28.35 57.97 -3.28
N GLN A 6 28.29 58.96 -4.18
CA GLN A 6 28.84 58.97 -5.54
C GLN A 6 30.28 58.42 -5.59
N ILE A 7 30.76 58.01 -6.76
CA ILE A 7 31.83 58.74 -7.47
C ILE A 7 32.09 58.06 -8.82
N ARG A 8 31.83 58.83 -9.86
CA ARG A 8 32.31 58.65 -11.24
C ARG A 8 33.84 58.63 -11.29
N ARG A 9 34.42 57.82 -12.18
CA ARG A 9 35.61 58.23 -12.95
C ARG A 9 35.50 57.81 -14.42
N LYS A 10 35.07 58.79 -15.22
CA LYS A 10 35.74 59.36 -16.40
C LYS A 10 36.30 58.41 -17.50
N SER A 11 35.59 58.45 -18.64
CA SER A 11 35.99 58.41 -20.07
C SER A 11 37.38 59.03 -20.38
N PRO A 12 38.02 58.86 -21.57
CA PRO A 12 37.37 58.62 -22.88
C PRO A 12 38.08 57.69 -23.87
N ASP A 13 37.27 57.35 -24.88
CA ASP A 13 37.56 57.29 -26.33
C ASP A 13 39.02 57.49 -26.78
N LEU A 14 39.47 56.63 -27.68
CA LEU A 14 39.54 56.99 -29.10
C LEU A 14 39.66 55.73 -29.94
N GLN A 15 38.55 55.47 -30.66
CA GLN A 15 38.45 55.32 -32.12
C GLN A 15 39.54 54.50 -32.81
N ASP A 16 39.13 53.43 -33.49
CA ASP A 16 38.72 53.42 -34.91
C ASP A 16 39.97 53.68 -35.77
N GLU A 17 40.36 52.81 -36.69
CA GLU A 17 39.56 52.46 -37.84
C GLU A 17 40.04 51.11 -38.41
N GLY A 18 39.07 50.34 -38.93
CA GLY A 18 39.11 49.79 -40.27
C GLY A 18 40.28 48.88 -40.66
N GLU A 19 40.00 47.61 -40.92
CA GLU A 19 39.45 47.22 -42.22
C GLU A 19 39.17 45.70 -42.24
N ALA A 20 38.17 45.34 -43.02
CA ALA A 20 37.35 44.15 -42.89
C ALA A 20 37.88 42.84 -43.51
N ALA A 21 37.18 41.77 -43.10
CA ALA A 21 36.82 40.56 -43.84
C ALA A 21 37.75 39.31 -43.72
N PRO A 22 37.21 38.11 -43.95
CA PRO A 22 36.06 37.50 -43.28
C PRO A 22 36.40 36.14 -42.64
N ALA A 23 35.38 35.57 -42.01
CA ALA A 23 35.41 34.50 -41.02
C ALA A 23 35.75 33.08 -41.50
N SER A 24 35.99 32.28 -40.46
CA SER A 24 35.63 30.85 -40.28
C SER A 24 36.77 29.85 -40.53
N ALA A 25 37.02 28.85 -39.68
CA ALA A 25 36.44 28.48 -38.40
C ALA A 25 37.50 27.73 -37.58
N GLN A 26 37.49 27.97 -36.28
CA GLN A 26 38.37 27.37 -35.27
C GLN A 26 37.99 25.91 -35.01
N SER A 27 39.01 25.06 -34.86
CA SER A 27 38.94 23.77 -34.17
C SER A 27 39.04 23.99 -32.66
N PRO A 28 38.10 23.49 -31.83
CA PRO A 28 38.21 23.60 -30.38
C PRO A 28 38.97 22.40 -29.76
N GLU A 29 39.85 22.70 -28.80
CA GLU A 29 40.28 21.78 -27.74
C GLU A 29 39.99 22.43 -26.37
N PRO A 30 39.96 21.67 -25.27
CA PRO A 30 39.10 20.53 -25.00
C PRO A 30 38.03 20.89 -23.95
N ALA A 31 36.93 20.12 -23.96
CA ALA A 31 35.80 20.33 -23.08
C ALA A 31 36.14 20.14 -21.60
N THR A 32 35.57 21.04 -20.79
CA THR A 32 35.41 21.00 -19.34
C THR A 32 35.09 19.61 -18.81
N ALA A 33 35.89 19.12 -17.85
CA ALA A 33 35.46 18.03 -16.98
C ALA A 33 34.43 18.56 -15.99
N VAL A 34 33.16 18.52 -16.37
CA VAL A 34 32.04 18.60 -15.43
C VAL A 34 31.97 17.22 -14.77
N THR A 35 32.39 17.12 -13.51
CA THR A 35 32.22 15.92 -12.70
C THR A 35 30.73 15.71 -12.43
N TYR A 36 30.11 14.80 -13.18
CA TYR A 36 28.76 14.30 -12.97
C TYR A 36 28.73 13.32 -11.77
N GLU A 37 29.00 13.79 -10.55
CA GLU A 37 28.75 12.97 -9.34
C GLU A 37 27.28 13.00 -8.88
N GLY A 38 26.36 13.61 -9.65
CA GLY A 38 25.04 13.97 -9.12
C GLY A 38 23.79 13.39 -9.81
N MET A 39 23.88 12.65 -10.92
CA MET A 39 22.66 12.34 -11.70
C MET A 39 22.67 10.98 -12.39
N ILE A 40 22.97 9.93 -11.63
CA ILE A 40 22.53 8.56 -11.96
C ILE A 40 21.86 7.97 -10.73
N MET A 41 20.77 8.62 -10.33
CA MET A 41 19.73 7.94 -9.58
C MET A 41 19.08 6.97 -10.59
N SER A 42 19.77 5.84 -10.80
CA SER A 42 19.42 4.82 -11.79
C SER A 42 17.94 4.48 -11.68
N ALA A 43 17.26 4.26 -12.81
CA ALA A 43 15.88 3.79 -12.83
C ALA A 43 15.68 2.54 -11.94
N VAL A 44 16.73 1.75 -11.73
CA VAL A 44 16.78 0.62 -10.79
C VAL A 44 16.57 1.08 -9.34
N THR A 45 17.22 2.16 -8.90
CA THR A 45 17.06 2.71 -7.55
C THR A 45 15.66 3.29 -7.34
N ALA A 46 15.10 3.96 -8.35
CA ALA A 46 13.73 4.47 -8.32
C ALA A 46 12.68 3.34 -8.31
N LEU A 47 12.92 2.25 -9.06
CA LEU A 47 12.10 1.03 -9.03
C LEU A 47 12.13 0.36 -7.65
N ILE A 48 13.31 0.20 -7.04
CA ILE A 48 13.45 -0.37 -5.70
C ILE A 48 12.73 0.49 -4.66
N ALA A 49 12.91 1.82 -4.71
CA ALA A 49 12.21 2.75 -3.82
C ALA A 49 10.68 2.68 -3.98
N GLY A 50 10.18 2.57 -5.22
CA GLY A 50 8.76 2.42 -5.52
C GLY A 50 8.15 1.12 -5.00
N VAL A 51 8.88 0.00 -5.09
CA VAL A 51 8.45 -1.29 -4.52
C VAL A 51 8.41 -1.23 -2.99
N MET A 52 9.43 -0.66 -2.35
CA MET A 52 9.47 -0.49 -0.89
C MET A 52 8.35 0.43 -0.37
N ALA A 53 7.95 1.45 -1.14
CA ALA A 53 6.89 2.38 -0.76
C ALA A 53 5.48 1.74 -0.67
N VAL A 54 5.29 0.56 -1.28
CA VAL A 54 4.03 -0.20 -1.25
C VAL A 54 3.93 -1.05 0.02
N TYR A 55 5.04 -1.54 0.56
CA TYR A 55 5.03 -2.32 1.78
C TYR A 55 4.70 -1.44 3.00
N THR A 56 3.97 -2.02 3.94
CA THR A 56 3.63 -1.37 5.20
C THR A 56 3.59 -2.40 6.32
N THR A 57 3.61 -1.93 7.56
CA THR A 57 3.41 -2.78 8.73
C THR A 57 1.92 -3.12 8.84
N GLY A 58 1.59 -4.40 8.93
CA GLY A 58 0.26 -4.84 9.32
C GLY A 58 -0.08 -4.51 10.78
N PRO A 59 -1.33 -4.79 11.20
CA PRO A 59 -1.77 -4.62 12.58
C PRO A 59 -0.92 -5.45 13.55
N THR A 60 -0.66 -4.91 14.74
CA THR A 60 0.13 -5.64 15.75
C THR A 60 -0.63 -6.86 16.27
N GLY A 61 -1.95 -6.74 16.44
CA GLY A 61 -2.82 -7.86 16.83
C GLY A 61 -2.72 -9.06 15.88
N PHE A 62 -2.70 -8.80 14.57
CA PHE A 62 -2.50 -9.85 13.55
C PHE A 62 -1.19 -10.63 13.77
N TYR A 63 -0.07 -9.96 14.00
CA TYR A 63 1.20 -10.66 14.20
C TYR A 63 1.23 -11.48 15.48
N ARG A 64 0.58 -11.01 16.56
CA ARG A 64 0.42 -11.79 17.80
C ARG A 64 -0.40 -13.05 17.54
N MET A 65 -1.54 -12.92 16.86
CA MET A 65 -2.36 -14.07 16.45
C MET A 65 -1.57 -15.07 15.60
N CYS A 66 -0.66 -14.62 14.73
CA CYS A 66 0.20 -15.54 13.97
C CYS A 66 1.14 -16.39 14.84
N LEU A 67 1.46 -15.95 16.06
CA LEU A 67 2.26 -16.75 17.00
C LEU A 67 1.41 -17.89 17.58
N ASP A 68 0.15 -17.61 17.90
CA ASP A 68 -0.79 -18.56 18.49
C ASP A 68 -1.42 -19.50 17.42
N ASN A 69 -1.64 -18.99 16.21
CA ASN A 69 -2.23 -19.68 15.07
C ASN A 69 -1.32 -19.63 13.82
N PRO A 70 -0.14 -20.28 13.82
CA PRO A 70 0.81 -20.18 12.70
C PRO A 70 0.26 -20.68 11.37
N SER A 71 -0.72 -21.58 11.37
CA SER A 71 -1.38 -22.10 10.16
C SER A 71 -2.11 -21.02 9.37
N ASP A 72 -2.73 -20.07 10.07
CA ASP A 72 -3.48 -18.99 9.43
C ASP A 72 -2.55 -18.02 8.71
N CYS A 73 -1.29 -17.90 9.13
CA CYS A 73 -0.34 -16.98 8.52
C CYS A 73 0.61 -17.64 7.51
N ARG A 74 0.39 -18.92 7.18
CA ARG A 74 1.15 -19.63 6.14
C ARG A 74 0.52 -19.44 4.76
N ARG A 75 1.38 -19.52 3.74
CA ARG A 75 0.92 -19.59 2.36
C ARG A 75 0.23 -20.94 2.13
N VAL A 76 -0.98 -20.90 1.57
CA VAL A 76 -1.78 -22.07 1.23
C VAL A 76 -2.20 -21.97 -0.23
N ALA A 77 -1.94 -23.01 -1.01
CA ALA A 77 -2.38 -23.08 -2.40
C ALA A 77 -3.90 -23.33 -2.49
N GLN A 78 -4.53 -22.82 -3.54
CA GLN A 78 -5.92 -23.17 -3.83
C GLN A 78 -6.02 -24.66 -4.14
N THR A 79 -6.94 -25.38 -3.48
CA THR A 79 -7.10 -26.83 -3.69
C THR A 79 -8.33 -27.19 -4.51
N ARG A 80 -9.33 -26.31 -4.56
CA ARG A 80 -10.54 -26.46 -5.40
C ARG A 80 -11.20 -25.14 -5.68
N VAL A 81 -12.12 -25.09 -6.64
CA VAL A 81 -13.04 -23.96 -6.78
C VAL A 81 -14.13 -24.07 -5.69
N VAL A 82 -14.32 -22.99 -4.93
CA VAL A 82 -15.36 -22.91 -3.90
C VAL A 82 -16.57 -22.16 -4.49
N PRO A 83 -17.78 -22.75 -4.50
CA PRO A 83 -18.97 -22.08 -5.00
C PRO A 83 -19.30 -20.80 -4.22
N VAL A 84 -19.93 -19.83 -4.88
CA VAL A 84 -20.30 -18.54 -4.27
C VAL A 84 -21.26 -18.75 -3.09
N GLU A 85 -22.13 -19.74 -3.19
CA GLU A 85 -23.11 -20.12 -2.17
C GLU A 85 -22.41 -20.56 -0.88
N GLU A 86 -21.39 -21.40 -0.98
CA GLU A 86 -20.59 -21.85 0.17
C GLU A 86 -19.85 -20.67 0.83
N VAL A 87 -19.36 -19.71 0.03
CA VAL A 87 -18.77 -18.47 0.56
C VAL A 87 -19.79 -17.64 1.33
N ARG A 88 -21.02 -17.51 0.82
CA ARG A 88 -22.12 -16.78 1.49
C ARG A 88 -22.53 -17.46 2.79
N GLU A 89 -22.60 -18.79 2.79
CA GLU A 89 -22.88 -19.59 3.98
C GLU A 89 -21.82 -19.36 5.05
N ILE A 90 -20.53 -19.39 4.69
CA ILE A 90 -19.45 -19.10 5.65
C ILE A 90 -19.54 -17.67 6.17
N ASN A 91 -19.74 -16.68 5.29
CA ASN A 91 -19.85 -15.28 5.70
C ASN A 91 -20.97 -15.08 6.73
N SER A 92 -22.17 -15.56 6.41
CA SER A 92 -23.35 -15.43 7.26
C SER A 92 -23.26 -16.27 8.54
N SER A 93 -22.70 -17.48 8.46
CA SER A 93 -22.47 -18.35 9.62
C SER A 93 -21.50 -17.71 10.61
N VAL A 94 -20.39 -17.11 10.16
CA VAL A 94 -19.46 -16.41 11.05
C VAL A 94 -20.13 -15.18 11.65
N ASN A 95 -20.84 -14.40 10.84
CA ASN A 95 -21.59 -13.22 11.31
C ASN A 95 -22.62 -13.56 12.40
N ALA A 96 -23.21 -14.75 12.34
CA ALA A 96 -24.17 -15.22 13.35
C ALA A 96 -23.49 -15.86 14.58
N ALA A 97 -22.30 -16.47 14.42
CA ALA A 97 -21.64 -17.23 15.47
C ALA A 97 -20.87 -16.35 16.47
N ILE A 98 -20.36 -15.20 16.02
CA ILE A 98 -19.62 -14.25 16.87
C ILE A 98 -20.60 -13.17 17.32
N ARG A 99 -20.64 -12.88 18.62
CA ARG A 99 -21.42 -11.75 19.15
C ARG A 99 -20.60 -10.45 19.04
N PRO A 100 -21.13 -9.35 18.48
CA PRO A 100 -20.40 -8.10 18.36
C PRO A 100 -20.14 -7.49 19.74
N VAL A 101 -18.87 -7.36 20.12
CA VAL A 101 -18.41 -6.72 21.35
C VAL A 101 -17.10 -6.01 21.02
N ALA A 102 -17.09 -4.69 21.17
CA ALA A 102 -15.87 -3.89 20.99
C ALA A 102 -14.88 -4.16 22.12
N GLU A 103 -13.59 -4.16 21.78
CA GLU A 103 -12.54 -4.25 22.78
C GLU A 103 -12.37 -2.94 23.58
N PHE A 104 -11.64 -3.04 24.71
CA PHE A 104 -11.27 -1.84 25.46
C PHE A 104 -10.29 -0.99 24.64
N PRO A 105 -10.38 0.36 24.71
CA PRO A 105 -9.44 1.23 23.99
C PRO A 105 -7.98 0.85 24.24
N GLY A 106 -7.21 0.67 23.17
CA GLY A 106 -5.80 0.28 23.23
C GLY A 106 -5.55 -1.24 23.28
N LYS A 107 -6.61 -2.06 23.30
CA LYS A 107 -6.53 -3.48 22.94
C LYS A 107 -6.96 -3.69 21.49
N ASP A 108 -6.29 -4.66 20.85
CA ASP A 108 -6.48 -5.10 19.47
C ASP A 108 -6.02 -6.57 19.44
N GLU A 109 -6.82 -7.46 20.01
CA GLU A 109 -6.57 -8.90 20.11
C GLU A 109 -7.28 -9.65 18.98
N TRP A 110 -6.52 -10.16 18.02
CA TRP A 110 -7.06 -10.91 16.90
C TRP A 110 -7.22 -12.39 17.28
N ARG A 111 -8.42 -12.94 17.15
CA ARG A 111 -8.76 -14.31 17.58
C ARG A 111 -9.54 -15.05 16.51
N VAL A 112 -9.22 -16.33 16.35
CA VAL A 112 -9.94 -17.24 15.45
C VAL A 112 -11.09 -17.92 16.21
N GLU A 113 -12.30 -17.84 15.66
CA GLU A 113 -13.53 -18.42 16.22
C GLU A 113 -13.89 -18.01 17.67
N PRO A 114 -13.74 -16.74 18.07
CA PRO A 114 -14.18 -16.33 19.40
C PRO A 114 -15.70 -16.32 19.50
N ARG A 115 -16.24 -16.47 20.72
CA ARG A 115 -17.70 -16.35 20.96
C ARG A 115 -18.20 -14.90 20.86
N ALA A 116 -17.33 -13.93 21.09
CA ALA A 116 -17.60 -12.51 21.00
C ALA A 116 -16.33 -11.77 20.60
N GLY A 117 -16.49 -10.69 19.84
CA GLY A 117 -15.39 -9.90 19.29
C GLY A 117 -15.89 -8.80 18.36
N ASP A 118 -14.96 -8.10 17.74
CA ASP A 118 -15.15 -7.00 16.79
C ASP A 118 -14.53 -7.33 15.43
N CYS A 119 -14.37 -6.34 14.56
CA CYS A 119 -14.31 -6.51 13.11
C CYS A 119 -13.22 -7.49 12.61
N GLU A 120 -12.05 -7.44 13.21
CA GLU A 120 -10.89 -8.28 12.91
C GLU A 120 -11.13 -9.75 13.21
N ASP A 121 -11.84 -10.06 14.30
CA ASP A 121 -12.15 -11.42 14.74
C ASP A 121 -13.05 -12.12 13.71
N TYR A 122 -14.00 -11.38 13.13
CA TYR A 122 -14.83 -11.90 12.04
C TYR A 122 -14.01 -12.09 10.77
N ALA A 123 -13.16 -11.12 10.42
CA ALA A 123 -12.35 -11.17 9.21
C ALA A 123 -11.39 -12.37 9.24
N ILE A 124 -10.67 -12.57 10.34
CA ILE A 124 -9.74 -13.69 10.51
C ILE A 124 -10.50 -15.03 10.56
N THR A 125 -11.65 -15.09 11.23
CA THR A 125 -12.44 -16.32 11.31
C THR A 125 -13.02 -16.73 9.95
N LYS A 126 -13.52 -15.78 9.16
CA LYS A 126 -13.97 -16.05 7.79
C LYS A 126 -12.82 -16.56 6.93
N ARG A 127 -11.65 -15.95 7.05
CA ARG A 127 -10.46 -16.35 6.30
C ARG A 127 -10.03 -17.77 6.68
N HIS A 128 -9.96 -18.07 7.96
CA HIS A 128 -9.65 -19.39 8.49
C HIS A 128 -10.55 -20.46 7.88
N ARG A 129 -11.88 -20.25 7.95
CA ARG A 129 -12.88 -21.19 7.42
C ARG A 129 -12.78 -21.34 5.89
N LEU A 130 -12.60 -20.25 5.15
CA LEU A 130 -12.46 -20.30 3.70
C LEU A 130 -11.18 -21.04 3.26
N ILE A 131 -10.07 -20.84 3.96
CA ILE A 131 -8.83 -21.60 3.72
C ILE A 131 -9.05 -23.08 4.02
N ALA A 132 -9.71 -23.42 5.12
CA ALA A 132 -10.07 -24.80 5.45
C ALA A 132 -10.99 -25.44 4.39
N ARG A 133 -11.78 -24.64 3.66
CA ARG A 133 -12.58 -25.09 2.51
C ARG A 133 -11.80 -25.22 1.21
N GLY A 134 -10.53 -24.81 1.15
CA GLY A 134 -9.67 -24.95 -0.03
C GLY A 134 -9.45 -23.66 -0.82
N ILE A 135 -9.87 -22.51 -0.28
CA ILE A 135 -9.45 -21.21 -0.82
C ILE A 135 -7.98 -20.98 -0.50
N GLY A 136 -7.19 -20.65 -1.52
CA GLY A 136 -5.79 -20.31 -1.35
C GLY A 136 -5.63 -19.00 -0.59
N SER A 137 -4.57 -18.89 0.22
CA SER A 137 -4.30 -17.69 1.02
C SER A 137 -4.11 -16.43 0.16
N ALA A 138 -3.65 -16.59 -1.08
CA ALA A 138 -3.52 -15.49 -2.04
C ALA A 138 -4.88 -14.88 -2.44
N ASN A 139 -5.96 -15.65 -2.33
CA ASN A 139 -7.31 -15.24 -2.68
C ASN A 139 -8.10 -14.71 -1.48
N ALA A 140 -7.79 -15.13 -0.25
CA ALA A 140 -8.46 -14.67 0.97
C ALA A 140 -7.51 -13.79 1.81
N ARG A 141 -7.61 -12.48 1.64
CA ARG A 141 -6.65 -11.49 2.15
C ARG A 141 -7.30 -10.55 3.16
N LEU A 142 -6.75 -10.46 4.36
CA LEU A 142 -7.20 -9.50 5.37
C LEU A 142 -6.87 -8.08 4.91
N ALA A 143 -7.75 -7.15 5.22
CA ALA A 143 -7.59 -5.75 4.91
C ALA A 143 -8.04 -4.88 6.09
N THR A 144 -7.32 -3.79 6.34
CA THR A 144 -7.74 -2.76 7.29
C THR A 144 -7.96 -1.44 6.56
N GLY A 145 -8.89 -0.66 7.07
CA GLY A 145 -9.31 0.56 6.44
C GLY A 145 -10.12 1.43 7.38
N GLU A 146 -11.03 2.17 6.78
CA GLU A 146 -11.91 3.08 7.53
C GLU A 146 -13.35 2.89 7.08
N PHE A 147 -14.26 2.86 8.05
CA PHE A 147 -15.70 2.90 7.83
C PHE A 147 -16.29 3.99 8.72
N ARG A 148 -16.93 4.99 8.12
CA ARG A 148 -17.55 6.14 8.83
C ARG A 148 -16.61 6.91 9.77
N GLY A 149 -15.31 6.88 9.52
CA GLY A 149 -14.29 7.59 10.32
C GLY A 149 -13.59 6.70 11.33
N ASP A 150 -14.10 5.49 11.59
CA ASP A 150 -13.50 4.53 12.52
C ASP A 150 -12.65 3.50 11.78
N GLU A 151 -11.64 2.96 12.45
CA GLU A 151 -10.85 1.83 11.94
C GLU A 151 -11.74 0.60 11.77
N HIS A 152 -11.54 -0.14 10.68
CA HIS A 152 -12.34 -1.32 10.38
C HIS A 152 -11.53 -2.37 9.64
N ALA A 153 -11.70 -3.63 10.03
CA ALA A 153 -11.06 -4.78 9.41
C ALA A 153 -12.09 -5.63 8.64
N VAL A 154 -11.71 -6.06 7.44
CA VAL A 154 -12.54 -6.89 6.56
C VAL A 154 -11.72 -7.98 5.88
N LEU A 155 -12.42 -8.96 5.30
CA LEU A 155 -11.80 -9.94 4.42
C LEU A 155 -12.07 -9.60 2.96
N VAL A 156 -11.02 -9.44 2.17
CA VAL A 156 -11.08 -9.32 0.72
C VAL A 156 -10.88 -10.70 0.09
N LEU A 157 -11.90 -11.19 -0.58
CA LEU A 157 -11.90 -12.46 -1.29
C LEU A 157 -11.83 -12.24 -2.81
N THR A 158 -10.83 -12.82 -3.47
CA THR A 158 -10.79 -12.92 -4.93
C THR A 158 -11.42 -14.24 -5.36
N LEU A 159 -12.54 -14.17 -6.08
CA LEU A 159 -13.29 -15.33 -6.56
C LEU A 159 -13.62 -15.12 -8.05
N SER A 160 -13.26 -16.09 -8.88
CA SER A 160 -13.48 -16.05 -10.34
C SER A 160 -13.02 -14.74 -10.99
N GLY A 161 -11.85 -14.23 -10.57
CA GLY A 161 -11.26 -12.99 -11.10
C GLY A 161 -11.88 -11.69 -10.58
N ARG A 162 -12.82 -11.76 -9.64
CA ARG A 162 -13.48 -10.58 -9.05
C ARG A 162 -13.20 -10.49 -7.55
N ALA A 163 -12.99 -9.28 -7.06
CA ALA A 163 -12.80 -9.01 -5.65
C ALA A 163 -14.14 -8.75 -4.94
N TYR A 164 -14.32 -9.39 -3.80
CA TYR A 164 -15.46 -9.22 -2.91
C TYR A 164 -14.98 -8.88 -1.50
N VAL A 165 -15.76 -8.08 -0.79
CA VAL A 165 -15.57 -7.78 0.63
C VAL A 165 -16.58 -8.60 1.43
N LEU A 166 -16.07 -9.33 2.41
CA LEU A 166 -16.84 -10.02 3.43
C LEU A 166 -16.66 -9.24 4.74
N ASP A 167 -17.77 -8.74 5.27
CA ASP A 167 -17.81 -7.77 6.37
C ASP A 167 -18.72 -8.30 7.50
N ASN A 168 -18.41 -8.01 8.76
CA ASN A 168 -19.30 -8.34 9.88
C ASN A 168 -20.57 -7.47 9.90
N LEU A 169 -20.53 -6.30 9.26
CA LEU A 169 -21.66 -5.37 9.17
C LEU A 169 -22.74 -5.81 8.17
N THR A 170 -22.48 -6.83 7.34
CA THR A 170 -23.46 -7.34 6.38
C THR A 170 -23.21 -8.80 5.98
N ASN A 171 -24.31 -9.54 5.76
CA ASN A 171 -24.23 -10.89 5.19
C ASN A 171 -24.05 -10.89 3.67
N ALA A 172 -24.20 -9.74 3.01
CA ALA A 172 -24.01 -9.63 1.57
C ALA A 172 -22.53 -9.82 1.21
N LEU A 173 -22.28 -10.65 0.19
CA LEU A 173 -20.99 -10.69 -0.48
C LEU A 173 -20.90 -9.48 -1.41
N LEU A 174 -20.27 -8.39 -0.93
CA LEU A 174 -20.21 -7.12 -1.63
C LEU A 174 -19.08 -7.14 -2.66
N PRO A 175 -19.32 -6.79 -3.94
CA PRO A 175 -18.22 -6.39 -4.83
C PRO A 175 -17.38 -5.30 -4.17
N ALA A 176 -16.06 -5.39 -4.28
CA ALA A 176 -15.15 -4.51 -3.54
C ALA A 176 -15.35 -3.02 -3.85
N ASP A 177 -15.74 -2.68 -5.09
CA ASP A 177 -16.09 -1.33 -5.55
C ASP A 177 -17.40 -0.78 -4.97
N ARG A 178 -18.22 -1.64 -4.36
CA ARG A 178 -19.46 -1.26 -3.66
C ARG A 178 -19.35 -1.34 -2.14
N SER A 179 -18.18 -1.69 -1.61
CA SER A 179 -17.94 -1.66 -0.18
C SER A 179 -17.88 -0.21 0.31
N ALA A 180 -18.50 0.07 1.45
CA ALA A 180 -18.38 1.36 2.12
C ALA A 180 -17.04 1.51 2.88
N VAL A 181 -16.28 0.41 3.00
CA VAL A 181 -14.98 0.39 3.67
C VAL A 181 -13.92 0.93 2.72
N ARG A 182 -13.28 2.03 3.11
CA ARG A 182 -12.13 2.57 2.40
C ARG A 182 -10.88 1.82 2.86
N ILE A 183 -10.51 0.78 2.12
CA ILE A 183 -9.34 -0.05 2.43
C ILE A 183 -8.07 0.81 2.37
N LYS A 184 -7.26 0.78 3.43
CA LYS A 184 -5.97 1.49 3.53
C LYS A 184 -4.80 0.52 3.40
N THR A 185 -4.92 -0.67 3.97
CA THR A 185 -3.89 -1.72 3.87
C THR A 185 -4.51 -3.09 3.62
N ILE A 186 -3.76 -3.99 3.01
CA ILE A 186 -4.19 -5.35 2.68
C ILE A 186 -3.01 -6.31 2.72
N GLN A 187 -3.22 -7.53 3.20
CA GLN A 187 -2.22 -8.60 3.12
C GLN A 187 -1.72 -8.80 1.70
N SER A 188 -0.45 -9.15 1.51
CA SER A 188 0.09 -9.50 0.20
C SER A 188 -0.49 -10.84 -0.27
N ALA A 189 -0.77 -10.95 -1.57
CA ALA A 189 -1.13 -12.23 -2.18
C ALA A 189 0.06 -13.21 -2.23
N TYR A 190 1.29 -12.71 -2.13
CA TYR A 190 2.51 -13.52 -2.18
C TYR A 190 2.87 -14.14 -0.83
N ASP A 191 2.79 -13.35 0.24
CA ASP A 191 3.06 -13.79 1.61
C ASP A 191 2.00 -13.18 2.55
N PRO A 192 1.16 -14.00 3.21
CA PRO A 192 0.13 -13.52 4.13
C PRO A 192 0.68 -12.72 5.33
N ARG A 193 1.98 -12.80 5.62
CA ARG A 193 2.62 -12.01 6.68
C ARG A 193 3.00 -10.60 6.23
N MET A 194 3.10 -10.36 4.93
CA MET A 194 3.41 -9.03 4.40
C MET A 194 2.14 -8.23 4.17
N TRP A 195 2.19 -6.93 4.43
CA TRP A 195 1.09 -6.01 4.21
C TRP A 195 1.48 -4.93 3.22
N LEU A 196 0.51 -4.51 2.41
CA LEU A 196 0.67 -3.54 1.34
C LEU A 196 -0.30 -2.38 1.58
N LYS A 197 0.12 -1.16 1.23
CA LYS A 197 -0.79 -0.02 1.09
C LYS A 197 -1.76 -0.31 -0.06
N ALA A 198 -3.04 -0.11 0.19
CA ALA A 198 -4.04 -0.08 -0.86
C ALA A 198 -3.91 1.24 -1.64
N LYS A 199 -4.10 1.16 -2.96
CA LYS A 199 -4.08 2.32 -3.86
C LYS A 199 -5.46 2.94 -3.96
#